data_AF-A0A3M1HFH0-F1
#
_entry.id   AF-A0A3M1HFH0-F1
#
_cell.length_a   1.000
_cell.length_b   1.000
_cell.length_c   1.000
_cell.angle_alpha   90.00
_cell.angle_beta   90.00
_cell.angle_gamma   90.00
#
_symmetry.space_group_name_H-M   'P 1'
#
loop_
_entity.id
_entity.type
_entity.pdbx_description
1 polymer ?
#
loop_
_entity_poly.entity_id
_entity_poly.type
_entity_poly.pdbx_seq_one_letter_code
_entity_poly.pdbx_strand_id
1 'polypeptide(L)'
;SWSVIIYLSLYFQVMLCLLTTKNLFELDSLLKSYLWMTLILSSFYMAIPIRGWVEPLPNNNYFDHVMNWIRSVDMPSNSLPSGHVAYSLMGPFFFFAYGEEGDRKKWIFLLWGICISLSTVTTKQHLIGDVFCGTILALAFGFIWGLYARERVFLRMKGYKLKIREKWRRKRARKKLMRR
;
A
#
# COMPACT_ATOMS: atom_id res chain seq x y z
N SER A 1 -26.21 2.59 1.38
CA SER A 1 -25.50 3.72 2.04
C SER A 1 -24.69 4.51 1.02
N TRP A 2 -24.73 5.84 1.02
CA TRP A 2 -23.95 6.70 0.10
C TRP A 2 -22.43 6.54 0.26
N SER A 3 -21.96 6.07 1.42
CA SER A 3 -20.54 5.80 1.69
C SER A 3 -19.96 4.67 0.84
N VAL A 4 -20.79 3.91 0.09
CA VAL A 4 -20.32 2.92 -0.90
C VAL A 4 -19.45 3.55 -2.00
N ILE A 5 -19.66 4.84 -2.33
CA ILE A 5 -18.82 5.55 -3.30
C ILE A 5 -17.39 5.70 -2.75
N ILE A 6 -17.27 6.09 -1.48
CA ILE A 6 -15.97 6.21 -0.80
C ILE A 6 -15.33 4.82 -0.69
N TYR A 7 -16.10 3.79 -0.36
CA TYR A 7 -15.62 2.41 -0.30
C TYR A 7 -15.02 1.94 -1.63
N LEU A 8 -15.74 2.15 -2.76
CA LEU A 8 -15.28 1.78 -4.09
C LEU A 8 -14.11 2.62 -4.59
N SER A 9 -13.93 3.83 -4.03
CA SER A 9 -12.80 4.70 -4.40
C SER A 9 -11.43 4.11 -4.06
N LEU A 10 -11.37 3.02 -3.27
CA LEU A 10 -10.15 2.24 -3.00
C LEU A 10 -9.37 1.92 -4.27
N TYR A 11 -10.02 1.35 -5.29
CA TYR A 11 -9.34 0.90 -6.51
C TYR A 11 -8.66 2.08 -7.22
N PHE A 12 -9.35 3.22 -7.24
CA PHE A 12 -8.85 4.45 -7.82
C PHE A 12 -7.70 5.05 -6.98
N GLN A 13 -7.83 5.04 -5.65
CA GLN A 13 -6.77 5.49 -4.74
C GLN A 13 -5.49 4.65 -4.89
N VAL A 14 -5.61 3.31 -4.96
CA VAL A 14 -4.46 2.40 -5.16
C VAL A 14 -3.79 2.67 -6.51
N MET A 15 -4.59 2.82 -7.57
CA MET A 15 -4.08 3.18 -8.89
C MET A 15 -3.32 4.52 -8.85
N LEU A 16 -3.87 5.55 -8.21
CA LEU A 16 -3.20 6.84 -8.07
C LEU A 16 -1.93 6.76 -7.21
N CYS A 17 -1.91 5.93 -6.16
CA CYS A 17 -0.67 5.68 -5.41
C CYS A 17 0.43 5.17 -6.36
N LEU A 18 0.13 4.22 -7.24
CA LEU A 18 1.10 3.68 -8.20
C LEU A 18 1.54 4.74 -9.21
N LEU A 19 0.60 5.50 -9.78
CA LEU A 19 0.88 6.51 -10.81
C LEU A 19 1.65 7.73 -10.28
N THR A 20 1.57 8.01 -8.97
CA THR A 20 2.25 9.16 -8.33
C THR A 20 3.63 8.81 -7.79
N THR A 21 4.14 7.61 -8.08
CA THR A 21 5.53 7.24 -7.77
C THR A 21 6.50 8.03 -8.63
N LYS A 22 7.65 8.47 -8.07
CA LYS A 22 8.57 9.39 -8.74
C LYS A 22 9.51 8.69 -9.72
N ASN A 23 9.72 7.38 -9.56
CA ASN A 23 10.62 6.60 -10.40
C ASN A 23 10.22 5.12 -10.43
N LEU A 24 10.75 4.38 -11.42
CA LEU A 24 10.45 2.96 -11.61
C LEU A 24 10.84 2.08 -10.41
N PHE A 25 11.81 2.50 -9.60
CA PHE A 25 12.21 1.73 -8.42
C PHE A 25 11.19 1.87 -7.28
N GLU A 26 10.68 3.08 -7.05
CA GLU A 26 9.57 3.34 -6.14
C GLU A 26 8.32 2.58 -6.59
N LEU A 27 7.99 2.63 -7.88
CA LEU A 27 6.88 1.87 -8.47
C LEU A 27 7.02 0.37 -8.25
N ASP A 28 8.16 -0.22 -8.61
CA ASP A 28 8.44 -1.65 -8.45
C ASP A 28 8.35 -2.08 -6.98
N SER A 29 8.87 -1.27 -6.06
CA SER A 29 8.82 -1.57 -4.62
C SER A 29 7.39 -1.49 -4.07
N LEU A 30 6.62 -0.48 -4.48
CA LEU A 30 5.23 -0.31 -4.06
C LEU A 30 4.33 -1.40 -4.68
N LEU A 31 4.53 -1.76 -5.94
CA LEU A 31 3.79 -2.84 -6.59
C LEU A 31 4.06 -4.18 -5.89
N LYS A 32 5.32 -4.48 -5.56
CA LYS A 32 5.67 -5.66 -4.76
C LYS A 32 5.03 -5.64 -3.38
N SER A 33 4.96 -4.49 -2.70
CA SER A 33 4.32 -4.43 -1.38
C SER A 33 2.84 -4.78 -1.46
N TYR A 34 2.11 -4.29 -2.48
CA TYR A 34 0.72 -4.67 -2.73
C TYR A 34 0.56 -6.16 -3.07
N LEU A 35 1.46 -6.74 -3.88
CA LEU A 35 1.46 -8.16 -4.17
C LEU A 35 1.67 -9.01 -2.90
N TRP A 36 2.65 -8.66 -2.07
CA TRP A 36 2.90 -9.36 -0.81
C TRP A 36 1.74 -9.23 0.18
N MET A 37 1.13 -8.05 0.28
CA MET A 37 -0.08 -7.85 1.07
C MET A 37 -1.20 -8.78 0.60
N THR A 38 -1.40 -8.92 -0.71
CA THR A 38 -2.41 -9.81 -1.28
C THR A 38 -2.16 -11.26 -0.89
N LEU A 39 -0.92 -11.75 -0.98
CA LEU A 39 -0.56 -13.11 -0.61
C LEU A 39 -0.81 -13.38 0.88
N ILE A 40 -0.50 -12.41 1.73
CA ILE A 40 -0.65 -12.54 3.18
C ILE A 40 -2.12 -12.52 3.57
N LEU A 41 -2.89 -11.56 3.06
CA LEU A 41 -4.34 -11.51 3.27
C LEU A 41 -5.01 -12.81 2.80
N SER A 42 -4.65 -13.29 1.62
CA SER A 42 -5.17 -14.56 1.09
C SER A 42 -4.82 -15.74 2.02
N SER A 43 -3.60 -15.75 2.57
CA SER A 43 -3.16 -16.77 3.53
C SER A 43 -3.96 -16.70 4.84
N PHE A 44 -4.21 -15.49 5.36
CA PHE A 44 -5.05 -15.28 6.55
C PHE A 44 -6.49 -15.74 6.31
N TYR A 45 -7.09 -15.39 5.17
CA TYR A 45 -8.46 -15.78 4.84
C TYR A 45 -8.62 -17.29 4.65
N MET A 46 -7.59 -17.97 4.14
CA MET A 46 -7.59 -19.44 4.06
C MET A 46 -7.41 -20.10 5.43
N ALA A 47 -6.55 -19.55 6.29
CA ALA A 47 -6.26 -20.13 7.60
C ALA A 47 -7.34 -19.85 8.64
N ILE A 48 -7.97 -18.67 8.59
CA ILE A 48 -8.94 -18.18 9.57
C ILE A 48 -10.14 -17.58 8.82
N PRO A 49 -11.06 -18.41 8.29
CA PRO A 49 -12.22 -17.95 7.54
C PRO A 49 -13.29 -17.36 8.48
N ILE A 50 -13.02 -16.18 9.05
CA ILE A 50 -13.97 -15.45 9.88
C ILE A 50 -15.07 -14.90 8.99
N ARG A 51 -16.31 -15.33 9.23
CA ARG A 51 -17.47 -14.81 8.54
C ARG A 51 -17.93 -13.50 9.14
N GLY A 52 -18.05 -12.49 8.29
CA GLY A 52 -18.66 -11.21 8.64
C GLY A 52 -20.18 -11.35 8.72
N TRP A 53 -20.79 -10.62 9.64
CA TRP A 53 -22.24 -10.51 9.75
C TRP A 53 -22.77 -9.57 8.66
N VAL A 54 -23.15 -10.13 7.52
CA VAL A 54 -23.70 -9.37 6.39
C VAL A 54 -25.21 -9.59 6.34
N GLU A 55 -25.97 -8.75 7.04
CA GLU A 55 -27.42 -8.69 6.85
C GLU A 55 -27.74 -8.02 5.50
N PRO A 56 -28.65 -8.60 4.68
CA PRO A 56 -29.08 -7.99 3.43
C PRO A 56 -29.64 -6.59 3.69
N LEU A 57 -29.20 -5.59 2.91
CA LEU A 57 -29.81 -4.27 3.00
C LEU A 57 -31.21 -4.30 2.38
N PRO A 58 -32.16 -3.48 2.87
CA PRO A 58 -33.56 -3.50 2.47
C PRO A 58 -33.84 -3.09 1.01
N ASN A 59 -32.81 -2.83 0.18
CA ASN A 59 -32.94 -2.43 -1.23
C ASN A 59 -33.79 -1.16 -1.45
N ASN A 60 -33.80 -0.23 -0.50
CA ASN A 60 -34.65 0.97 -0.57
C ASN A 60 -34.13 2.05 -1.54
N ASN A 61 -32.86 1.97 -1.95
CA ASN A 61 -32.23 2.95 -2.83
C ASN A 61 -31.16 2.29 -3.73
N TYR A 62 -30.73 3.01 -4.76
CA TYR A 62 -29.70 2.58 -5.70
C TYR A 62 -28.40 2.12 -5.02
N PHE A 63 -27.96 2.82 -3.97
CA PHE A 63 -26.74 2.45 -3.25
C PHE A 63 -26.86 1.13 -2.50
N ASP A 64 -28.05 0.79 -2.01
CA ASP A 64 -28.29 -0.50 -1.34
C ASP A 64 -28.26 -1.65 -2.36
N HIS A 65 -28.76 -1.44 -3.58
CA HIS A 65 -28.61 -2.41 -4.68
C HIS A 65 -27.14 -2.64 -5.05
N VAL A 66 -26.37 -1.56 -5.25
CA VAL A 66 -24.94 -1.66 -5.54
C VAL A 66 -24.22 -2.41 -4.41
N MET A 67 -24.54 -2.10 -3.15
CA MET A 67 -23.92 -2.75 -2.00
C MET A 67 -24.26 -4.24 -1.90
N ASN A 68 -25.53 -4.61 -2.13
CA ASN A 68 -25.94 -6.01 -2.14
C ASN A 68 -25.31 -6.78 -3.30
N TRP A 69 -25.13 -6.14 -4.46
CA TRP A 69 -24.37 -6.73 -5.58
C TRP A 69 -22.90 -6.98 -5.20
N ILE A 70 -22.21 -5.99 -4.62
CA ILE A 70 -20.82 -6.16 -4.12
C ILE A 70 -20.75 -7.34 -3.14
N ARG A 71 -21.67 -7.39 -2.17
CA ARG A 71 -21.77 -8.47 -1.17
C ARG A 71 -22.03 -9.85 -1.77
N SER A 72 -22.68 -9.92 -2.93
CA SER A 72 -22.94 -11.19 -3.63
C SER A 72 -21.70 -11.75 -4.33
N VAL A 73 -20.74 -10.88 -4.66
CA VAL A 73 -19.47 -11.24 -5.30
C VAL A 73 -18.38 -11.50 -4.25
N ASP A 74 -18.42 -10.76 -3.13
CA ASP A 74 -17.48 -10.95 -2.03
C ASP A 74 -17.73 -12.25 -1.25
N MET A 75 -16.64 -12.99 -0.95
CA MET A 75 -16.74 -14.17 -0.11
C MET A 75 -17.04 -13.79 1.35
N PRO A 76 -18.05 -14.41 1.99
CA PRO A 76 -18.42 -14.09 3.38
C PRO A 76 -17.29 -14.27 4.40
N SER A 77 -16.28 -15.09 4.09
CA SER A 77 -15.17 -15.48 4.98
C SER A 77 -13.96 -14.54 4.97
N ASN A 78 -14.00 -13.43 4.23
CA ASN A 78 -12.84 -12.51 4.09
C ASN A 78 -12.91 -11.30 5.03
N SER A 79 -13.38 -11.48 6.27
CA SER A 79 -13.64 -10.33 7.14
C SER A 79 -12.42 -9.81 7.91
N LEU A 80 -11.58 -10.70 8.45
CA LEU A 80 -10.45 -10.30 9.30
C LEU A 80 -9.11 -10.80 8.72
N PRO A 81 -8.09 -9.94 8.57
CA PRO A 81 -8.12 -8.48 8.68
C PRO A 81 -8.79 -7.80 7.47
N SER A 82 -9.24 -6.55 7.61
CA SER A 82 -9.89 -5.86 6.50
C SER A 82 -8.89 -5.55 5.37
N GLY A 83 -9.10 -6.18 4.21
CA GLY A 83 -8.30 -5.94 3.00
C GLY A 83 -8.46 -4.51 2.48
N HIS A 84 -9.67 -3.95 2.54
CA HIS A 84 -9.94 -2.57 2.11
C HIS A 84 -9.11 -1.55 2.90
N VAL A 85 -9.02 -1.74 4.22
CA VAL A 85 -8.20 -0.91 5.10
C VAL A 85 -6.72 -1.16 4.83
N ALA A 86 -6.33 -2.42 4.73
CA ALA A 86 -4.95 -2.82 4.48
C ALA A 86 -4.39 -2.18 3.19
N TYR A 87 -5.14 -2.26 2.09
CA TYR A 87 -4.74 -1.69 0.80
C TYR A 87 -4.80 -0.16 0.78
N SER A 88 -5.85 0.45 1.32
CA SER A 88 -5.99 1.92 1.29
C SER A 88 -4.95 2.67 2.11
N LEU A 89 -4.43 2.03 3.17
CA LEU A 89 -3.40 2.61 4.04
C LEU A 89 -1.97 2.18 3.69
N MET A 90 -1.78 1.11 2.90
CA MET A 90 -0.45 0.64 2.48
C MET A 90 0.34 1.74 1.76
N GLY A 91 -0.25 2.33 0.71
CA GLY A 91 0.37 3.37 -0.11
C GLY A 91 0.86 4.57 0.70
N PRO A 92 0.01 5.23 1.51
CA PRO A 92 0.44 6.35 2.33
C PRO A 92 1.53 5.97 3.33
N PHE A 93 1.42 4.83 4.03
CA PHE A 93 2.48 4.38 4.96
C PHE A 93 3.79 4.09 4.25
N PHE A 94 3.75 3.50 3.06
CA PHE A 94 4.93 3.36 2.21
C PHE A 94 5.55 4.72 1.88
N PHE A 95 4.74 5.72 1.51
CA PHE A 95 5.24 7.07 1.24
C PHE A 95 5.78 7.78 2.48
N PHE A 96 5.28 7.49 3.69
CA PHE A 96 5.89 7.99 4.92
C PHE A 96 7.29 7.42 5.15
N ALA A 97 7.51 6.15 4.85
CA ALA A 97 8.79 5.49 5.07
C ALA A 97 9.82 5.75 3.96
N TYR A 98 9.37 5.81 2.70
CA TYR A 98 10.22 5.99 1.52
C TYR A 98 10.36 7.46 1.09
N GLY A 99 9.26 8.23 1.19
CA GLY A 99 9.15 9.56 0.59
C GLY A 99 10.02 10.62 1.26
N GLU A 100 10.23 11.72 0.54
CA GLU A 100 11.02 12.85 0.99
C GLU A 100 10.27 13.67 2.07
N GLU A 101 11.04 14.37 2.89
CA GLU A 101 10.51 15.41 3.76
C GLU A 101 9.83 16.49 2.89
N GLY A 102 8.61 16.88 3.25
CA GLY A 102 7.81 17.84 2.50
C GLY A 102 6.89 17.27 1.42
N ASP A 103 6.97 15.98 1.07
CA ASP A 103 6.02 15.37 0.13
C ASP A 103 4.61 15.34 0.74
N ARG A 104 3.69 16.13 0.19
CA ARG A 104 2.31 16.26 0.69
C ARG A 104 1.42 15.09 0.29
N LYS A 105 1.80 14.30 -0.73
CA LYS A 105 0.95 13.21 -1.25
C LYS A 105 0.65 12.17 -0.17
N LYS A 106 1.61 11.89 0.72
CA LYS A 106 1.45 10.95 1.84
C LYS A 106 0.28 11.31 2.76
N TRP A 107 0.06 12.60 3.02
CA TRP A 107 -1.04 13.08 3.85
C TRP A 107 -2.38 13.02 3.12
N ILE A 108 -2.40 13.36 1.83
CA ILE A 108 -3.60 13.27 0.99
C ILE A 108 -4.08 11.83 0.91
N PHE A 109 -3.18 10.89 0.59
CA PHE A 109 -3.51 9.47 0.52
C PHE A 109 -3.84 8.89 1.89
N LEU A 110 -3.22 9.37 2.98
CA LEU A 110 -3.57 8.94 4.33
C LEU A 110 -5.00 9.35 4.69
N LEU A 111 -5.37 10.61 4.46
CA LEU A 111 -6.72 11.10 4.72
C LEU A 111 -7.75 10.31 3.91
N TRP A 112 -7.47 10.06 2.64
CA TRP A 112 -8.32 9.25 1.78
C TRP A 112 -8.47 7.82 2.33
N GLY A 113 -7.36 7.18 2.72
CA GLY A 113 -7.39 5.84 3.30
C GLY A 113 -8.16 5.76 4.62
N ILE A 114 -8.10 6.80 5.45
CA ILE A 114 -8.94 6.92 6.65
C ILE A 114 -10.42 7.01 6.27
N CYS A 115 -10.78 7.83 5.27
CA CYS A 115 -12.16 7.90 4.78
C CYS A 115 -12.66 6.55 4.24
N ILE A 116 -11.82 5.80 3.51
CA ILE A 116 -12.14 4.44 3.06
C ILE A 116 -12.33 3.51 4.27
N SER A 117 -11.46 3.59 5.27
CA SER A 117 -11.56 2.77 6.49
C SER A 117 -12.83 3.06 7.30
N LEU A 118 -13.28 4.32 7.36
CA LEU A 118 -14.56 4.66 7.98
C LEU A 118 -15.74 4.18 7.12
N SER A 119 -15.59 4.20 5.79
CA SER A 119 -16.62 3.72 4.88
C SER A 119 -16.89 2.21 5.03
N THR A 120 -15.88 1.40 5.36
CA THR A 120 -16.07 -0.06 5.56
C THR A 120 -16.95 -0.36 6.77
N VAL A 121 -16.88 0.46 7.83
CA VAL A 121 -17.73 0.30 9.02
C VAL A 121 -19.14 0.82 8.73
N THR A 122 -19.27 1.99 8.11
CA THR A 122 -20.60 2.58 7.80
C THR A 122 -21.38 1.77 6.77
N THR A 123 -20.70 1.06 5.87
CA THR A 123 -21.32 0.10 4.93
C THR A 123 -21.58 -1.26 5.56
N LYS A 124 -21.27 -1.44 6.86
CA LYS A 124 -21.37 -2.70 7.60
C LYS A 124 -20.66 -3.87 6.89
N GLN A 125 -19.54 -3.58 6.23
CA GLN A 125 -18.70 -4.60 5.60
C GLN A 125 -17.71 -5.22 6.57
N HIS A 126 -17.24 -4.40 7.51
CA HIS A 126 -16.21 -4.80 8.47
C HIS A 126 -16.56 -4.30 9.87
N LEU A 127 -16.21 -5.11 10.87
CA LEU A 127 -16.22 -4.71 12.27
C LEU A 127 -15.03 -3.81 12.57
N ILE A 128 -15.09 -3.05 13.65
CA ILE A 128 -13.99 -2.17 14.09
C ILE A 128 -12.70 -2.98 14.34
N GLY A 129 -12.82 -4.22 14.82
CA GLY A 129 -11.68 -5.14 14.99
C GLY A 129 -10.97 -5.44 13.67
N ASP A 130 -11.72 -5.69 12.59
CA ASP A 130 -11.17 -5.94 11.26
C ASP A 130 -10.40 -4.73 10.73
N VAL A 131 -10.93 -3.53 10.98
CA VAL A 131 -10.30 -2.25 10.61
C VAL A 131 -9.00 -2.06 11.38
N PHE A 132 -9.00 -2.34 12.68
CA PHE A 132 -7.80 -2.25 13.51
C PHE A 132 -6.71 -3.20 13.03
N CYS A 133 -7.04 -4.48 12.78
CA CYS A 133 -6.09 -5.46 12.27
C CYS A 133 -5.58 -5.09 10.86
N GLY A 134 -6.45 -4.59 9.98
CA GLY A 134 -6.06 -4.09 8.65
C GLY A 134 -5.12 -2.89 8.72
N THR A 135 -5.35 -1.98 9.68
CA THR A 135 -4.49 -0.81 9.91
C THR A 135 -3.11 -1.22 10.40
N ILE A 136 -3.03 -2.14 11.37
CA ILE A 136 -1.75 -2.69 11.85
C ILE A 136 -0.98 -3.33 10.69
N LEU A 137 -1.67 -4.13 9.87
CA LEU A 137 -1.04 -4.80 8.74
C LEU A 137 -0.51 -3.80 7.72
N ALA A 138 -1.29 -2.77 7.37
CA ALA A 138 -0.87 -1.69 6.48
C ALA A 138 0.33 -0.93 7.05
N LEU A 139 0.32 -0.62 8.35
CA LEU A 139 1.41 0.10 9.01
C LEU A 139 2.69 -0.72 8.96
N ALA A 140 2.62 -2.00 9.37
CA ALA A 140 3.78 -2.89 9.36
C ALA A 140 4.35 -3.04 7.95
N PHE A 141 3.52 -3.43 6.97
CA PHE A 141 4.01 -3.69 5.62
C PHE A 141 4.41 -2.42 4.88
N GLY A 142 3.62 -1.34 5.00
CA GLY A 142 3.91 -0.07 4.35
C GLY A 142 5.26 0.47 4.81
N PHE A 143 5.51 0.49 6.13
CA PHE A 143 6.80 0.93 6.65
C PHE A 143 7.95 -0.03 6.30
N ILE A 144 7.77 -1.35 6.46
CA ILE A 144 8.83 -2.32 6.13
C ILE A 144 9.26 -2.18 4.67
N TRP A 145 8.31 -2.14 3.74
CA TRP A 145 8.62 -2.02 2.32
C TRP A 145 9.18 -0.64 1.95
N GLY A 146 8.67 0.43 2.56
CA GLY A 146 9.20 1.77 2.31
C GLY A 146 10.63 1.95 2.81
N LEU A 147 10.94 1.41 4.01
CA LEU A 147 12.30 1.41 4.56
C LEU A 147 13.23 0.54 3.73
N TYR A 148 12.80 -0.66 3.34
CA TYR A 148 13.54 -1.55 2.46
C TYR A 148 13.88 -0.87 1.12
N ALA A 149 12.89 -0.23 0.49
CA ALA A 149 13.10 0.51 -0.75
C ALA A 149 14.12 1.65 -0.57
N ARG A 150 14.00 2.41 0.53
CA ARG A 150 14.92 3.51 0.84
C ARG A 150 16.36 3.04 1.02
N GLU A 151 16.56 1.95 1.76
CA GLU A 151 17.88 1.35 1.97
C GLU A 151 18.50 0.87 0.65
N ARG A 152 17.72 0.21 -0.20
CA ARG A 152 18.18 -0.29 -1.51
C ARG A 152 18.63 0.84 -2.44
N VAL A 153 17.90 1.96 -2.46
CA VAL A 153 18.32 3.16 -3.22
C VAL A 153 19.64 3.71 -2.66
N PHE A 154 19.75 3.83 -1.33
CA PHE A 154 20.97 4.29 -0.68
C PHE A 154 22.19 3.42 -1.00
N LEU A 155 22.07 2.10 -0.86
CA LEU A 155 23.13 1.14 -1.18
C LEU A 155 23.54 1.20 -2.66
N ARG A 156 22.58 1.34 -3.58
CA ARG A 156 22.84 1.49 -5.01
C ARG A 156 23.63 2.78 -5.31
N MET A 157 23.24 3.90 -4.71
CA MET A 157 23.96 5.18 -4.85
C MET A 157 25.38 5.11 -4.27
N LYS A 158 25.55 4.48 -3.10
CA LYS A 158 26.86 4.29 -2.47
C LYS A 158 27.78 3.45 -3.37
N GLY A 159 27.28 2.35 -3.93
CA GLY A 159 28.03 1.50 -4.86
C GLY A 159 28.44 2.25 -6.14
N TYR A 160 27.56 3.08 -6.70
CA TYR A 160 27.88 3.91 -7.85
C TYR A 160 29.00 4.92 -7.56
N LYS A 161 28.92 5.64 -6.43
CA LYS A 161 29.97 6.56 -5.98
C LYS A 161 31.32 5.85 -5.79
N LEU A 162 31.32 4.63 -5.25
CA LEU A 162 32.53 3.83 -5.05
C LEU A 162 33.19 3.47 -6.39
N LYS A 163 32.41 2.98 -7.37
CA LYS A 163 32.89 2.65 -8.73
C LYS A 163 33.52 3.85 -9.43
N ILE A 164 32.89 5.03 -9.32
CA ILE A 164 33.45 6.28 -9.86
C ILE A 164 34.79 6.59 -9.18
N ARG A 165 34.85 6.54 -7.85
CA ARG A 165 36.07 6.82 -7.08
C ARG A 165 37.23 5.88 -7.46
N GLU A 166 36.94 4.60 -7.69
CA GLU A 166 37.92 3.62 -8.17
C GLU A 166 38.39 3.92 -9.59
N LYS A 167 37.48 4.27 -10.51
CA LYS A 167 37.83 4.66 -11.88
C LYS A 167 38.80 5.86 -11.89
N TRP A 168 38.53 6.88 -11.07
CA TRP A 168 39.44 8.04 -10.92
C TRP A 168 40.77 7.69 -10.27
N ARG A 169 40.79 6.79 -9.26
CA ARG A 169 42.03 6.29 -8.66
C ARG A 169 42.91 5.56 -9.68
N ARG A 170 42.33 4.64 -10.45
CA ARG A 170 43.03 3.90 -11.53
C ARG A 170 43.58 4.85 -12.60
N LYS A 171 42.79 5.85 -13.02
CA LYS A 171 43.22 6.86 -14.01
C LYS A 171 44.40 7.70 -13.50
N ARG A 172 44.39 8.09 -12.22
CA ARG A 172 45.52 8.81 -11.59
C ARG A 172 46.77 7.95 -11.48
N ALA A 173 46.62 6.67 -11.10
CA ALA A 173 47.75 5.74 -11.04
C ALA A 173 48.42 5.55 -12.41
N ARG A 174 47.63 5.35 -13.47
CA ARG A 174 48.14 5.23 -14.85
C ARG A 174 48.90 6.49 -15.31
N LYS A 175 48.38 7.68 -15.01
CA LYS A 175 49.07 8.95 -15.34
C LYS A 175 50.41 9.11 -14.62
N LYS A 176 50.56 8.60 -13.40
CA LYS A 176 51.84 8.63 -12.66
C LYS A 176 52.87 7.68 -13.28
N LEU A 177 52.44 6.51 -13.75
CA LEU A 177 53.31 5.54 -14.42
C LEU A 177 53.86 6.08 -15.75
N MET A 178 53.04 6.77 -16.57
CA MET A 178 53.49 7.32 -17.86
C MET A 178 54.37 8.58 -17.75
N ARG A 179 54.61 9.11 -16.54
CA ARG A 179 55.47 10.27 -16.29
C ARG A 179 56.84 9.89 -15.70
N ARG A 180 57.06 8.59 -15.48
CA ARG A 180 58.36 8.01 -15.11
C ARG A 180 58.92 7.30 -16.34
#